data_AF-A0A835GTQ5-F1
#
_entry.id   AF-A0A835GTQ5-F1
#
_cell.length_a   1.000
_cell.length_b   1.000
_cell.length_c   1.000
_cell.angle_alpha   90.00
_cell.angle_beta   90.00
_cell.angle_gamma   90.00
#
_symmetry.space_group_name_H-M   'P 1'
#
loop_
_entity.id
_entity.type
_entity.pdbx_description
1 polymer ?
#
loop_
_entity_poly.entity_id
_entity_poly.type
_entity_poly.pdbx_seq_one_letter_code
_entity_poly.pdbx_strand_id
1 'polypeptide(L)'
;MPFPSKFPTYPTKEHFVDYLDAYVSKFGLEPQFNQTVESVAYDHTLGSWRVKTVGLEEISYLSRWLVVATGENSEDVVPAIEGMNDFEGPVLHTSSYKNGEEFSGKNVLVVGCGNSGMEI
;
A
#
# COMPACT_ATOMS: atom_id res chain seq x y z
N MET A 1 3.61 20.62 -4.14
CA MET A 1 3.89 21.08 -5.53
C MET A 1 2.64 20.79 -6.35
N PRO A 2 2.18 21.68 -7.26
CA PRO A 2 1.04 21.32 -8.09
C PRO A 2 1.40 20.16 -9.03
N PHE A 3 0.40 19.39 -9.47
CA PHE A 3 0.62 18.44 -10.56
C PHE A 3 1.09 19.18 -11.83
N PRO A 4 1.96 18.55 -12.65
CA PRO A 4 2.33 19.11 -13.94
C PRO A 4 1.10 19.40 -14.80
N SER A 5 1.06 20.57 -15.45
CA SER A 5 -0.06 20.96 -16.32
C SER A 5 -0.28 20.06 -17.54
N LYS A 6 0.72 19.24 -17.89
CA LYS A 6 0.65 18.23 -18.95
C LYS A 6 -0.11 16.96 -18.53
N PHE A 7 -0.33 16.75 -17.23
CA PHE A 7 -1.11 15.60 -16.77
C PHE A 7 -2.59 15.81 -17.08
N PRO A 8 -3.32 14.72 -17.37
CA PRO A 8 -4.77 14.79 -17.45
C PRO A 8 -5.36 15.17 -16.09
N THR A 9 -6.62 15.64 -16.09
CA THR A 9 -7.37 15.96 -14.86
C THR A 9 -7.39 14.79 -13.87
N TYR A 10 -7.45 13.55 -14.37
CA TYR A 10 -7.33 12.33 -13.59
C TYR A 10 -6.03 11.61 -13.98
N PRO A 11 -4.94 11.80 -13.23
CA PRO A 11 -3.67 11.14 -13.50
C PRO A 11 -3.79 9.61 -13.46
N THR A 12 -3.00 8.93 -14.28
CA THR A 12 -2.84 7.47 -14.17
C THR A 12 -1.93 7.15 -12.98
N LYS A 13 -1.83 5.87 -12.64
CA LYS A 13 -0.87 5.38 -11.64
C LYS A 13 0.56 5.83 -11.97
N GLU A 14 0.98 5.73 -13.23
CA GLU A 14 2.32 6.08 -13.68
C GLU A 14 2.58 7.58 -13.52
N HIS A 15 1.63 8.42 -13.91
CA HIS A 15 1.71 9.87 -13.68
C HIS A 15 1.87 10.21 -12.19
N PHE A 16 1.16 9.50 -11.30
CA PHE A 16 1.26 9.74 -9.87
C PHE A 16 2.63 9.32 -9.30
N VAL A 17 3.19 8.20 -9.77
CA VAL A 17 4.55 7.76 -9.41
C VAL A 17 5.59 8.81 -9.86
N ASP A 18 5.51 9.27 -11.12
CA ASP A 18 6.40 10.33 -11.63
C ASP A 18 6.34 11.61 -10.79
N TYR A 19 5.14 11.97 -10.31
CA TYR A 19 4.96 13.11 -9.42
C TYR A 19 5.65 12.92 -8.07
N LEU A 20 5.58 11.72 -7.47
CA LEU A 20 6.25 11.41 -6.22
C LEU A 20 7.78 11.44 -6.36
N ASP A 21 8.32 10.89 -7.45
CA ASP A 21 9.77 10.95 -7.74
C ASP A 21 10.25 12.40 -7.91
N ALA A 22 9.48 13.23 -8.62
CA ALA A 22 9.76 14.66 -8.75
C ALA A 22 9.68 15.38 -7.40
N TYR A 23 8.78 14.96 -6.51
CA TYR A 23 8.67 15.51 -5.15
C TYR A 23 9.91 15.17 -4.31
N VAL A 24 10.36 13.91 -4.33
CA VAL A 24 11.58 13.45 -3.65
C VAL A 24 12.78 14.26 -4.13
N SER A 25 12.96 14.39 -5.45
CA SER A 25 14.07 15.15 -6.04
C SER A 25 14.03 16.63 -5.67
N LYS A 26 12.85 17.27 -5.78
CA LYS A 26 12.70 18.72 -5.53
C LYS A 26 13.05 19.12 -4.10
N PHE A 27 12.71 18.27 -3.13
CA PHE A 27 12.93 18.55 -1.71
C PHE A 27 14.19 17.88 -1.15
N GLY A 28 14.98 17.19 -2.00
CA GLY A 28 16.19 16.50 -1.57
C GLY A 28 15.92 15.46 -0.50
N LEU A 29 14.80 14.72 -0.62
CA LEU A 29 14.46 13.67 0.32
C LEU A 29 15.29 12.42 0.00
N GLU A 30 15.74 11.74 1.05
CA GLU A 30 16.52 10.50 0.93
C GLU A 30 15.85 9.35 1.72
N PRO A 31 14.71 8.82 1.24
CA PRO A 31 14.05 7.69 1.89
C PRO A 31 14.96 6.46 1.89
N GLN A 32 14.98 5.74 3.01
CA GLN A 32 15.63 4.44 3.09
C GLN A 32 14.64 3.36 2.66
N PHE A 33 14.89 2.76 1.49
CA PHE A 33 14.07 1.69 0.93
C PHE A 33 14.57 0.31 1.37
N ASN A 34 13.73 -0.72 1.19
CA ASN A 34 14.03 -2.11 1.56
C ASN A 34 14.36 -2.29 3.05
N GLN A 35 13.70 -1.50 3.88
CA GLN A 35 13.96 -1.45 5.31
C GLN A 35 12.63 -1.41 6.06
N THR A 36 12.16 -2.60 6.43
CA THR A 36 10.86 -2.78 7.10
C THR A 36 11.01 -2.42 8.58
N VAL A 37 10.15 -1.55 9.10
CA VAL A 37 10.04 -1.32 10.54
C VAL A 37 9.33 -2.52 11.17
N GLU A 38 10.03 -3.28 12.00
CA GLU A 38 9.49 -4.48 12.66
C GLU A 38 8.85 -4.15 14.01
N SER A 39 9.47 -3.25 14.77
CA SER A 39 8.95 -2.85 16.07
C SER A 39 9.37 -1.44 16.46
N VAL A 40 8.54 -0.82 17.31
CA VAL A 40 8.79 0.50 17.85
C VAL A 40 8.41 0.50 19.33
N ALA A 41 9.30 0.99 20.19
CA ALA A 41 9.07 1.08 21.63
C ALA A 41 9.57 2.42 22.16
N TYR A 42 8.81 3.05 23.05
CA TYR A 42 9.26 4.26 23.72
C TYR A 42 10.18 3.90 24.90
N ASP A 43 11.41 4.41 24.85
CA ASP A 43 12.39 4.27 25.93
C ASP A 43 12.26 5.46 26.88
N HIS A 44 11.60 5.25 28.02
CA HIS A 44 11.39 6.28 29.03
C HIS A 44 12.69 6.74 29.69
N THR A 45 13.75 5.93 29.68
CA THR A 45 15.04 6.31 30.27
C THR A 45 15.78 7.30 29.39
N LEU A 46 15.69 7.11 28.07
CA LEU A 46 16.31 7.97 27.07
C LEU A 46 15.37 9.09 26.58
N GLY A 47 14.09 9.04 26.93
CA GLY A 47 13.08 10.00 26.47
C GLY A 47 12.88 9.98 24.95
N SER A 48 13.07 8.82 24.30
CA SER A 48 13.07 8.67 22.85
C SER A 48 12.44 7.35 22.39
N TRP A 49 11.98 7.32 21.14
CA TRP A 49 11.55 6.10 20.46
C TRP A 49 12.74 5.31 19.99
N ARG A 50 12.73 4.01 20.29
CA ARG A 50 13.60 3.00 19.70
C ARG A 50 12.84 2.31 18.57
N VAL A 51 13.36 2.41 17.36
CA VAL A 51 12.78 1.84 16.15
C VAL A 51 13.70 0.74 15.65
N LYS A 52 13.20 -0.48 15.56
CA LYS A 52 13.91 -1.63 15.01
C LYS A 52 13.47 -1.85 13.58
N THR A 53 14.44 -1.94 12.67
CA THR A 53 14.19 -2.21 11.26
C THR A 53 14.95 -3.43 10.78
N VAL A 54 14.37 -4.14 9.82
CA VAL A 54 14.95 -5.31 9.17
C VAL A 54 15.04 -5.05 7.66
N GLY A 55 16.24 -5.15 7.12
CA GLY A 55 16.53 -5.10 5.68
C GLY A 55 17.55 -6.18 5.33
N LEU A 56 18.64 -5.80 4.64
CA LEU A 56 19.82 -6.68 4.50
C LEU A 56 20.51 -6.93 5.86
N GLU A 57 20.43 -5.94 6.74
CA GLU A 57 20.92 -5.99 8.10
C GLU A 57 19.85 -5.48 9.06
N GLU A 58 19.96 -5.87 10.34
CA GLU A 58 19.13 -5.32 11.40
C GLU A 58 19.73 -4.01 11.90
N ILE A 59 18.94 -2.94 11.90
CA ILE A 59 19.36 -1.61 12.33
C ILE A 59 18.40 -1.09 13.41
N SER A 60 18.94 -0.45 14.44
CA SER A 60 18.18 0.23 15.49
C SER A 60 18.40 1.74 15.42
N TYR A 61 17.30 2.49 15.39
CA TYR A 61 17.30 3.96 15.42
C TYR A 61 16.78 4.47 16.76
N LEU A 62 17.30 5.62 17.18
CA LEU A 62 16.76 6.41 18.27
C LEU A 62 16.26 7.74 17.73
N SER A 63 15.01 8.08 18.00
CA SER A 63 14.43 9.36 17.59
C SER A 63 13.53 9.92 18.69
N ARG A 64 13.54 11.24 18.87
CA ARG A 64 12.63 11.91 19.80
C ARG A 64 11.17 11.85 19.33
N TRP A 65 10.96 11.85 18.03
CA TRP A 65 9.65 11.91 17.41
C TRP A 65 9.46 10.75 16.44
N LEU A 66 8.23 10.24 16.40
CA LEU A 66 7.81 9.17 15.51
C LEU A 66 6.58 9.65 14.75
N VAL A 67 6.61 9.49 13.43
CA VAL A 67 5.44 9.69 12.56
C VAL A 67 5.14 8.36 11.90
N VAL A 68 3.94 7.84 12.14
CA VAL A 68 3.46 6.59 11.53
C VAL A 68 2.68 6.94 10.27
N ALA A 69 3.19 6.50 9.12
CA ALA A 69 2.61 6.78 7.80
C ALA A 69 2.51 5.49 6.96
N THR A 70 2.12 4.37 7.59
CA THR A 70 2.05 3.03 6.98
C THR A 70 0.84 2.81 6.08
N GLY A 71 -0.13 3.74 6.09
CA GLY A 71 -1.41 3.57 5.41
C GLY A 71 -2.37 2.61 6.13
N GLU A 72 -3.57 2.45 5.58
CA GLU A 72 -4.67 1.65 6.17
C GLU A 72 -5.19 0.52 5.25
N ASN A 73 -4.80 0.49 3.97
CA ASN A 73 -5.40 -0.34 2.93
C ASN A 73 -4.51 -1.51 2.46
N SER A 74 -3.51 -1.92 3.26
CA SER A 74 -2.56 -2.97 2.87
C SER A 74 -3.02 -4.39 3.20
N GLU A 75 -3.90 -4.55 4.18
CA GLU A 75 -4.43 -5.86 4.62
C GLU A 75 -5.76 -6.13 3.94
N ASP A 76 -5.93 -7.32 3.39
CA ASP A 76 -7.19 -7.76 2.84
C ASP A 76 -8.14 -8.26 3.92
N VAL A 77 -9.43 -8.01 3.71
CA VAL A 77 -10.48 -8.51 4.58
C VAL A 77 -11.45 -9.29 3.72
N VAL A 78 -11.29 -10.61 3.71
CA VAL A 78 -12.21 -11.52 3.03
C VAL A 78 -13.27 -11.97 4.02
N PRO A 79 -14.54 -11.54 3.88
CA PRO A 79 -15.60 -11.98 4.77
C PRO A 79 -15.88 -13.48 4.57
N ALA A 80 -16.24 -14.17 5.65
CA ALA A 80 -16.77 -15.51 5.55
C ALA A 80 -18.14 -15.47 4.86
N ILE A 81 -18.27 -16.16 3.74
CA ILE A 81 -19.53 -16.28 2.99
C ILE A 81 -19.98 -17.74 3.07
N GLU A 82 -21.24 -17.96 3.41
CA GLU A 82 -21.83 -19.30 3.46
C GLU A 82 -21.77 -19.97 2.09
N GLY A 83 -21.30 -21.22 2.03
CA GLY A 83 -21.12 -21.96 0.78
C GLY A 83 -19.88 -21.57 -0.04
N MET A 84 -19.05 -20.63 0.43
CA MET A 84 -17.85 -20.19 -0.31
C MET A 84 -16.84 -21.33 -0.55
N ASN A 85 -16.71 -22.24 0.41
CA ASN A 85 -15.81 -23.39 0.29
C ASN A 85 -16.34 -24.49 -0.65
N ASP A 86 -17.64 -24.48 -0.94
CA ASP A 86 -18.28 -25.42 -1.86
C ASP A 86 -18.24 -24.92 -3.31
N PHE A 87 -17.82 -23.66 -3.52
CA PHE A 87 -17.67 -23.08 -4.85
C PHE A 87 -16.40 -23.62 -5.52
N GLU A 88 -16.57 -24.35 -6.62
CA GLU A 88 -15.46 -24.98 -7.37
C GLU A 88 -14.64 -23.98 -8.21
N GLY A 89 -15.14 -22.75 -8.38
CA GLY A 89 -14.46 -21.70 -9.13
C GLY A 89 -13.46 -20.90 -8.29
N PRO A 90 -12.61 -20.09 -8.93
CA PRO A 90 -11.66 -19.24 -8.22
C PRO A 90 -12.38 -18.11 -7.47
N VAL A 91 -11.92 -17.85 -6.24
CA VAL A 91 -12.32 -16.69 -5.44
C VAL A 91 -11.09 -15.80 -5.25
N LEU A 92 -11.22 -14.50 -5.53
CA LEU A 92 -10.12 -13.54 -5.51
C LEU A 92 -10.55 -12.26 -4.79
N HIS A 93 -9.73 -11.79 -3.84
CA HIS A 93 -9.89 -10.45 -3.27
C HIS A 93 -9.30 -9.38 -4.21
N THR A 94 -9.88 -8.18 -4.21
CA THR A 94 -9.50 -7.08 -5.13
C THR A 94 -8.02 -6.67 -5.00
N SER A 95 -7.39 -6.86 -3.84
CA SER A 95 -5.95 -6.63 -3.62
C SER A 95 -5.05 -7.49 -4.53
N SER A 96 -5.53 -8.67 -4.92
CA SER A 96 -4.82 -9.61 -5.79
C SER A 96 -5.21 -9.46 -7.27
N TYR A 97 -6.26 -8.71 -7.59
CA TYR A 97 -6.63 -8.39 -8.97
C TYR A 97 -5.57 -7.51 -9.65
N LYS A 98 -5.25 -7.82 -10.93
CA LYS A 98 -4.26 -7.07 -11.72
C LYS A 98 -4.84 -6.51 -13.01
N ASN A 99 -5.59 -7.32 -13.75
CA ASN A 99 -6.28 -6.93 -14.98
C ASN A 99 -7.40 -7.94 -15.30
N GLY A 100 -8.21 -7.61 -16.31
CA GLY A 100 -9.37 -8.42 -16.72
C GLY A 100 -9.08 -9.57 -17.69
N GLU A 101 -7.82 -9.76 -18.13
CA GLU A 101 -7.51 -10.72 -19.20
C GLU A 101 -7.88 -12.17 -18.81
N GLU A 102 -7.59 -12.56 -17.56
CA GLU A 102 -7.90 -13.90 -17.04
C GLU A 102 -9.41 -14.17 -16.91
N PHE A 103 -10.24 -13.12 -16.98
CA PHE A 103 -11.69 -13.20 -16.82
C PHE A 103 -12.45 -13.06 -18.14
N SER A 104 -11.74 -12.86 -19.25
CA SER A 104 -12.35 -12.72 -20.57
C SER A 104 -13.21 -13.95 -20.93
N GLY A 105 -14.48 -13.70 -21.29
CA GLY A 105 -15.45 -14.74 -21.63
C GLY A 105 -15.94 -15.59 -20.46
N LYS A 106 -15.59 -15.26 -19.21
CA LYS A 106 -16.08 -15.94 -18.00
C LYS A 106 -17.30 -15.24 -17.42
N ASN A 107 -18.08 -15.99 -16.64
CA ASN A 107 -19.11 -15.42 -15.77
C ASN A 107 -18.44 -14.98 -14.47
N VAL A 108 -18.53 -13.69 -14.13
CA VAL A 108 -17.87 -13.09 -12.96
C VAL A 108 -18.91 -12.45 -12.05
N LEU A 109 -18.75 -12.67 -10.74
CA LEU A 109 -19.49 -11.97 -9.70
C LEU A 109 -18.53 -11.11 -8.89
N VAL A 110 -18.76 -9.80 -8.85
CA VAL A 110 -18.04 -8.87 -7.98
C VAL A 110 -18.86 -8.66 -6.71
N VAL A 111 -18.25 -8.89 -5.55
CA VAL A 111 -18.89 -8.73 -4.25
C VAL A 111 -18.37 -7.46 -3.58
N GLY A 112 -19.29 -6.52 -3.30
CA GLY A 112 -18.99 -5.22 -2.71
C GLY A 112 -19.14 -4.06 -3.71
N CYS A 113 -19.68 -2.94 -3.23
CA CYS A 113 -20.01 -1.77 -4.05
C CYS A 113 -19.10 -0.55 -3.79
N GLY A 114 -17.90 -0.77 -3.25
CA GLY A 114 -16.89 0.28 -3.12
C GLY A 114 -16.24 0.62 -4.47
N ASN A 115 -15.46 1.69 -4.52
CA ASN A 115 -14.81 2.17 -5.76
C ASN A 115 -14.05 1.04 -6.47
N SER A 116 -13.25 0.25 -5.75
CA SER A 116 -12.53 -0.88 -6.35
C SER A 116 -13.47 -1.91 -7.00
N GLY A 117 -14.60 -2.22 -6.38
CA GLY A 117 -15.56 -3.17 -6.95
C GLY A 117 -16.37 -2.60 -8.12
N MET A 118 -16.49 -1.26 -8.20
CA MET A 118 -17.19 -0.58 -9.30
C MET A 118 -16.28 -0.32 -10.51
N GLU A 119 -14.97 -0.29 -10.30
CA GLU A 119 -13.96 -0.10 -11.35
C GLU A 119 -13.43 -1.41 -11.95
N ILE A 120 -13.60 -2.54 -11.24
CA ILE A 120 -13.35 -3.90 -11.76
C ILE A 120 -14.54 -4.34 -12.63
#